data_AF-A0A9D6Z6C8-F1
#
_entry.id   AF-A0A9D6Z6C8-F1
#
_cell.length_a   1.000
_cell.length_b   1.000
_cell.length_c   1.000
_cell.angle_alpha   90.00
_cell.angle_beta   90.00
_cell.angle_gamma   90.00
#
_symmetry.space_group_name_H-M   'P 1'
#
loop_
_entity.id
_entity.type
_entity.pdbx_description
1 polymer ?
#
loop_
_entity_poly.entity_id
_entity_poly.type
_entity_poly.pdbx_seq_one_letter_code
_entity_poly.pdbx_strand_id
1 'polypeptide(L)'
;MSKLLKTFTTAFVALAMVAVMAPATSAQSTANLAAQIAALLAQIQNLQSQLAASGTSAATSYNFAKDLTLGSKGDDVTALQSFLGSKGNLTMPSGVAKGYFGNATKKALAAYQKSVGISATGYFGPKTRTYVNSLAAVTTTGTTTTTGTTATTTLPTVEGLTVALASDSPSAMTIGSGTAFNPALKISLSAGSKDVKVSSITLSKSGFLANSNLNGVDIVDSNGIRHGNVITSINADNTILITMSTNPIVVSAGKTEKITVRFNLLAGSITGTVNFSINSSSAIVSDTATVSGTFPITGVAMNIVNGGSSLASTTLAVLTSTGSSTSMNVSSDLQEITRFRIAETASNEGINLYSLTLYNYGNAGDSDYSNVTLQYADGSTLATAQPSGQTVTFNLATPYFIDKGLTKDFIVKAKIIGGTTKTINFVVYNNYDIDLRGASTAVSVIPTAAGSDTSFPVGNGYNIQTIGSGSLSLAKASDSAISATTPGATNVILAKFIAKPTGENMELRQISFYIATSSTGIVLTGTVTVRVNGSTVYSSAASGIGTASVSTVTLSSYPILTAGVDSTITVEGSINSTATVTSSYQVKSLDIVQVKRLTTNDLTDPSVGAVDGNLIAVNSASLSVTTL
;
A
#
# COMPACT_ATOMS: atom_id res chain seq x y z
N MET A 1 -24.89 -65.57 44.36
CA MET A 1 -24.24 -65.43 45.68
C MET A 1 -25.17 -64.54 46.52
N SER A 2 -25.68 -64.95 47.69
CA SER A 2 -24.97 -65.13 48.98
C SER A 2 -24.54 -63.78 49.57
N LYS A 3 -24.94 -63.35 50.78
CA LYS A 3 -25.85 -63.95 51.79
C LYS A 3 -26.03 -62.96 52.97
N LEU A 4 -27.20 -62.97 53.66
CA LEU A 4 -27.33 -62.76 55.13
C LEU A 4 -26.94 -61.34 55.72
N LEU A 5 -27.26 -60.90 56.96
CA LEU A 5 -28.04 -61.43 58.10
C LEU A 5 -28.47 -60.31 59.11
N LYS A 6 -29.79 -60.12 59.36
CA LYS A 6 -30.44 -59.62 60.64
C LYS A 6 -30.07 -58.20 61.19
N THR A 7 -30.77 -57.54 62.12
CA THR A 7 -32.02 -57.71 62.95
C THR A 7 -32.55 -56.28 63.31
N PHE A 8 -33.65 -55.95 64.01
CA PHE A 8 -34.75 -56.57 64.81
C PHE A 8 -36.08 -55.82 64.46
N THR A 9 -37.30 -56.38 64.46
CA THR A 9 -38.29 -56.61 65.55
C THR A 9 -38.64 -55.38 66.43
N THR A 10 -39.90 -55.12 66.87
CA THR A 10 -41.09 -56.00 67.02
C THR A 10 -42.43 -55.22 67.12
N ALA A 11 -43.56 -55.98 67.04
CA ALA A 11 -44.92 -55.75 67.60
C ALA A 11 -45.98 -54.98 66.77
N PHE A 12 -47.31 -55.08 67.02
CA PHE A 12 -48.24 -56.24 67.22
C PHE A 12 -49.74 -55.74 67.27
N VAL A 13 -50.75 -56.63 67.15
CA VAL A 13 -52.24 -56.39 67.31
C VAL A 13 -52.86 -55.51 66.18
N ALA A 14 -53.86 -55.90 65.37
CA ALA A 14 -55.31 -56.20 65.55
C ALA A 14 -56.19 -54.96 65.94
N LEU A 15 -57.49 -54.81 65.64
CA LEU A 15 -58.54 -55.65 65.00
C LEU A 15 -59.71 -54.75 64.48
N ALA A 16 -60.60 -55.30 63.62
CA ALA A 16 -61.99 -54.87 63.35
C ALA A 16 -62.30 -53.61 62.48
N MET A 17 -63.39 -53.76 61.70
CA MET A 17 -63.88 -52.87 60.63
C MET A 17 -64.53 -51.55 61.10
N VAL A 18 -64.32 -50.47 60.33
CA VAL A 18 -65.35 -49.44 60.01
C VAL A 18 -65.21 -49.07 58.53
N ALA A 19 -66.33 -48.95 57.81
CA ALA A 19 -66.33 -48.71 56.35
C ALA A 19 -66.62 -47.25 55.97
N VAL A 20 -65.65 -46.35 56.18
CA VAL A 20 -65.69 -44.97 55.66
C VAL A 20 -64.29 -44.55 55.16
N MET A 21 -64.24 -43.99 53.94
CA MET A 21 -63.14 -43.22 53.34
C MET A 21 -61.70 -43.70 53.64
N ALA A 22 -61.10 -44.40 52.67
CA ALA A 22 -59.64 -44.37 52.53
C ALA A 22 -59.21 -42.93 52.16
N PRO A 23 -58.30 -42.27 52.90
CA PRO A 23 -57.58 -41.12 52.39
C PRO A 23 -56.75 -41.61 51.22
N ALA A 24 -56.94 -41.05 50.03
CA ALA A 24 -56.03 -41.33 48.92
C ALA A 24 -54.61 -40.93 49.35
N THR A 25 -53.66 -41.86 49.28
CA THR A 25 -52.23 -41.52 49.37
C THR A 25 -51.95 -40.50 48.28
N SER A 26 -51.79 -39.24 48.69
CA SER A 26 -51.90 -38.10 47.77
C SER A 26 -50.74 -38.10 46.80
N ALA A 27 -50.95 -38.69 45.63
CA ALA A 27 -50.02 -38.61 44.52
C ALA A 27 -49.67 -37.13 44.29
N GLN A 28 -48.39 -36.79 44.47
CA GLN A 28 -47.93 -35.41 44.37
C GLN A 28 -48.10 -34.98 42.91
N SER A 29 -49.20 -34.29 42.64
CA SER A 29 -49.72 -34.12 41.29
C SER A 29 -48.74 -33.36 40.39
N THR A 30 -48.87 -33.56 39.08
CA THR A 30 -48.10 -32.80 38.08
C THR A 30 -48.27 -31.29 38.25
N ALA A 31 -49.40 -30.83 38.80
CA ALA A 31 -49.62 -29.44 39.20
C ALA A 31 -48.70 -28.97 40.35
N ASN A 32 -48.39 -29.82 41.34
CA ASN A 32 -47.44 -29.48 42.41
C ASN A 32 -45.99 -29.40 41.88
N LEU A 33 -45.60 -30.26 40.95
CA LEU A 33 -44.30 -30.15 40.27
C LEU A 33 -44.24 -28.91 39.37
N ALA A 34 -45.31 -28.60 38.63
CA ALA A 34 -45.40 -27.38 37.83
C ALA A 34 -45.34 -26.11 38.71
N ALA A 35 -45.99 -26.11 39.88
CA ALA A 35 -45.91 -25.02 40.85
C ALA A 35 -44.50 -24.85 41.42
N GLN A 36 -43.79 -25.95 41.73
CA GLN A 36 -42.38 -25.90 42.13
C GLN A 36 -41.46 -25.39 41.02
N ILE A 37 -41.68 -25.79 39.76
CA ILE A 37 -40.94 -25.28 38.60
C ILE A 37 -41.20 -23.78 38.40
N ALA A 38 -42.45 -23.32 38.53
CA ALA A 38 -42.80 -21.90 38.46
C ALA A 38 -42.15 -21.09 39.60
N ALA A 39 -42.14 -21.62 40.83
CA ALA A 39 -41.47 -20.99 41.97
C ALA A 39 -39.95 -20.93 41.78
N LEU A 40 -39.32 -21.99 41.27
CA LEU A 40 -37.90 -22.03 40.95
C LEU A 40 -37.54 -21.07 39.81
N LEU A 41 -38.38 -20.93 38.78
CA LEU A 41 -38.21 -19.94 37.72
C LEU A 41 -38.32 -18.51 38.26
N ALA A 42 -39.30 -18.22 39.12
CA ALA A 42 -39.43 -16.92 39.79
C ALA A 42 -38.25 -16.63 40.73
N GLN A 43 -37.69 -17.67 41.38
CA GLN A 43 -36.49 -17.55 42.21
C GLN A 43 -35.23 -17.30 41.36
N ILE A 44 -35.08 -17.98 40.21
CA ILE A 44 -34.03 -17.70 39.22
C ILE A 44 -34.14 -16.26 38.70
N GLN A 45 -35.36 -15.79 38.39
CA GLN A 45 -35.59 -14.44 37.88
C GLN A 45 -35.32 -13.36 38.95
N ASN A 46 -35.59 -13.64 40.23
CA ASN A 46 -35.17 -12.79 41.34
C ASN A 46 -33.66 -12.85 41.63
N LEU A 47 -33.01 -14.00 41.45
CA LEU A 47 -31.54 -14.11 41.55
C LEU A 47 -30.86 -13.38 40.38
N GLN A 48 -31.46 -13.38 39.19
CA GLN A 48 -31.02 -12.58 38.04
C GLN A 48 -31.21 -11.07 38.27
N SER A 49 -32.34 -10.63 38.84
CA SER A 49 -32.54 -9.22 39.19
C SER A 49 -31.63 -8.77 40.34
N GLN A 50 -31.38 -9.63 41.34
CA GLN A 50 -30.39 -9.38 42.40
C GLN A 50 -28.96 -9.39 41.88
N LEU A 51 -28.61 -10.21 40.89
CA LEU A 51 -27.28 -10.19 40.26
C LEU A 51 -27.09 -8.94 39.39
N ALA A 52 -28.13 -8.49 38.68
CA ALA A 52 -28.12 -7.20 38.00
C ALA A 52 -27.96 -6.03 38.99
N ALA A 53 -28.71 -6.03 40.09
CA ALA A 53 -28.56 -5.02 41.16
C ALA A 53 -27.17 -5.06 41.82
N SER A 54 -26.63 -6.24 42.13
CA SER A 54 -25.34 -6.41 42.81
C SER A 54 -24.13 -6.17 41.90
N GLY A 55 -24.31 -6.24 40.58
CA GLY A 55 -23.31 -5.84 39.59
C GLY A 55 -23.33 -4.34 39.27
N THR A 56 -24.37 -3.60 39.68
CA THR A 56 -24.57 -2.18 39.29
C THR A 56 -23.79 -1.22 40.19
N SER A 57 -22.46 -1.22 40.03
CA SER A 57 -21.72 0.04 40.10
C SER A 57 -22.00 0.79 38.80
N ALA A 58 -23.09 1.54 38.76
CA ALA A 58 -23.50 2.30 37.58
C ALA A 58 -22.33 3.18 37.10
N ALA A 59 -21.91 2.99 35.84
CA ALA A 59 -20.85 3.78 35.23
C ALA A 59 -21.37 5.19 34.89
N THR A 60 -21.54 6.03 35.91
CA THR A 60 -21.75 7.46 35.75
C THR A 60 -20.67 8.03 34.84
N SER A 61 -21.06 8.79 33.82
CA SER A 61 -20.13 9.51 32.95
C SER A 61 -19.25 10.43 33.79
N TYR A 62 -18.01 10.00 34.05
CA TYR A 62 -17.10 10.72 34.92
C TYR A 62 -16.42 11.82 34.12
N ASN A 63 -16.93 13.04 34.24
CA ASN A 63 -16.30 14.22 33.65
C ASN A 63 -15.09 14.62 34.49
N PHE A 64 -13.89 14.28 34.02
CA PHE A 64 -12.65 14.72 34.65
C PHE A 64 -12.52 16.23 34.47
N ALA A 65 -12.47 16.99 35.57
CA ALA A 65 -12.37 18.45 35.53
C ALA A 65 -10.93 18.97 35.73
N LYS A 66 -10.07 18.20 36.41
CA LYS A 66 -8.71 18.62 36.82
C LYS A 66 -7.63 17.93 36.01
N ASP A 67 -6.43 18.51 35.98
CA ASP A 67 -5.22 17.83 35.49
C ASP A 67 -4.69 16.89 36.59
N LEU A 68 -4.17 15.72 36.22
CA LEU A 68 -3.62 14.75 37.19
C LEU A 68 -2.17 14.40 36.86
N THR A 69 -1.35 14.30 37.91
CA THR A 69 0.10 14.06 37.82
C THR A 69 0.58 13.14 38.94
N LEU A 70 1.86 12.78 38.91
CA LEU A 70 2.49 11.96 39.95
C LEU A 70 2.31 12.63 41.32
N GLY A 71 1.65 11.93 42.25
CA GLY A 71 1.32 12.44 43.58
C GLY A 71 -0.14 12.89 43.78
N SER A 72 -0.91 13.11 42.71
CA SER A 72 -2.35 13.44 42.80
C SER A 72 -3.13 12.37 43.58
N LYS A 73 -4.17 12.78 44.31
CA LYS A 73 -5.06 11.90 45.09
C LYS A 73 -6.54 12.24 44.89
N GLY A 74 -7.42 11.30 45.21
CA GLY A 74 -8.88 11.49 45.24
C GLY A 74 -9.62 10.87 44.05
N ASP A 75 -10.90 11.21 43.90
CA ASP A 75 -11.84 10.48 43.04
C ASP A 75 -11.51 10.60 41.55
N ASP A 76 -10.99 11.75 41.11
CA ASP A 76 -10.44 11.93 39.76
C ASP A 76 -9.36 10.88 39.44
N VAL A 77 -8.57 10.46 40.43
CA VAL A 77 -7.54 9.42 40.26
C VAL A 77 -8.16 8.02 40.31
N THR A 78 -9.15 7.78 41.17
CA THR A 78 -9.90 6.52 41.24
C THR A 78 -10.65 6.22 39.94
N ALA A 79 -11.27 7.23 39.34
CA ALA A 79 -11.91 7.17 38.04
C ALA A 79 -10.89 6.90 36.93
N LEU A 80 -9.76 7.61 36.90
CA LEU A 80 -8.72 7.41 35.89
C LEU A 80 -8.10 6.01 35.98
N GLN A 81 -7.83 5.51 37.18
CA GLN A 81 -7.32 4.15 37.37
C GLN A 81 -8.33 3.09 36.94
N SER A 82 -9.63 3.34 37.13
CA SER A 82 -10.69 2.45 36.67
C SER A 82 -10.84 2.47 35.14
N PHE A 83 -10.69 3.63 34.51
CA PHE A 83 -10.67 3.81 33.06
C PHE A 83 -9.44 3.15 32.40
N LEU A 84 -8.24 3.36 32.95
CA LEU A 84 -7.02 2.70 32.46
C LEU A 84 -7.08 1.17 32.67
N GLY A 85 -7.75 0.71 33.73
CA GLY A 85 -8.02 -0.72 33.96
C GLY A 85 -9.00 -1.30 32.93
N SER A 86 -10.12 -0.63 32.63
CA SER A 86 -11.10 -1.12 31.65
C SER A 86 -10.61 -1.07 30.19
N LYS A 87 -9.57 -0.29 29.90
CA LYS A 87 -8.83 -0.33 28.63
C LYS A 87 -7.71 -1.39 28.57
N GLY A 88 -7.47 -2.11 29.67
CA GLY A 88 -6.42 -3.14 29.77
C GLY A 88 -5.00 -2.60 30.06
N ASN A 89 -4.84 -1.28 30.21
CA ASN A 89 -3.53 -0.64 30.32
C ASN A 89 -3.02 -0.52 31.78
N LEU A 90 -3.86 -0.82 32.79
CA LEU A 90 -3.48 -0.83 34.20
C LEU A 90 -3.94 -2.12 34.91
N THR A 91 -3.01 -3.03 35.17
CA THR A 91 -3.21 -4.16 36.09
C THR A 91 -2.86 -3.71 37.51
N MET A 92 -3.84 -3.62 38.40
CA MET A 92 -3.63 -3.36 39.83
C MET A 92 -3.40 -4.68 40.58
N PRO A 93 -2.39 -4.80 41.46
CA PRO A 93 -2.26 -5.95 42.35
C PRO A 93 -3.45 -6.06 43.32
N SER A 94 -3.87 -7.28 43.61
CA SER A 94 -4.96 -7.57 44.56
C SER A 94 -4.64 -7.01 45.95
N GLY A 95 -5.50 -6.15 46.48
CA GLY A 95 -5.36 -5.52 47.80
C GLY A 95 -4.86 -4.07 47.78
N VAL A 96 -4.46 -3.50 46.64
CA VAL A 96 -4.06 -2.09 46.54
C VAL A 96 -5.29 -1.19 46.34
N ALA A 97 -5.52 -0.25 47.26
CA ALA A 97 -6.58 0.75 47.15
C ALA A 97 -6.35 1.71 45.97
N LYS A 98 -7.43 2.06 45.27
CA LYS A 98 -7.43 3.10 44.22
C LYS A 98 -7.36 4.51 44.85
N GLY A 99 -7.03 5.52 44.04
CA GLY A 99 -7.09 6.93 44.41
C GLY A 99 -5.74 7.61 44.70
N TYR A 100 -4.61 6.98 44.38
CA TYR A 100 -3.28 7.60 44.42
C TYR A 100 -2.51 7.44 43.10
N PHE A 101 -2.10 8.56 42.49
CA PHE A 101 -1.43 8.58 41.19
C PHE A 101 0.07 8.31 41.39
N GLY A 102 0.42 7.03 41.46
CA GLY A 102 1.81 6.56 41.55
C GLY A 102 2.45 6.26 40.17
N ASN A 103 3.71 5.81 40.18
CA ASN A 103 4.46 5.47 38.97
C ASN A 103 3.77 4.41 38.08
N ALA A 104 3.02 3.47 38.68
CA ALA A 104 2.22 2.50 37.93
C ALA A 104 1.12 3.19 37.08
N THR A 105 0.38 4.14 37.68
CA THR A 105 -0.63 4.93 36.97
C THR A 105 0.00 5.85 35.91
N LYS A 106 1.16 6.44 36.20
CA LYS A 106 1.93 7.22 35.21
C LYS A 106 2.32 6.37 33.99
N LYS A 107 2.85 5.15 34.22
CA LYS A 107 3.24 4.22 33.15
C LYS A 107 2.04 3.73 32.33
N ALA A 108 0.95 3.37 33.00
CA ALA A 108 -0.30 2.97 32.35
C ALA A 108 -0.89 4.11 31.50
N LEU A 109 -0.88 5.34 32.00
CA LEU A 109 -1.36 6.51 31.26
C LEU A 109 -0.47 6.83 30.06
N ALA A 110 0.87 6.76 30.19
CA ALA A 110 1.78 6.96 29.06
C ALA A 110 1.56 5.89 27.97
N ALA A 111 1.36 4.62 28.35
CA ALA A 111 1.03 3.55 27.42
C ALA A 111 -0.33 3.80 26.74
N TYR A 112 -1.35 4.25 27.49
CA TYR A 112 -2.65 4.61 26.95
C TYR A 112 -2.56 5.78 25.95
N GLN A 113 -1.91 6.87 26.33
CA GLN A 113 -1.65 8.02 25.47
C GLN A 113 -0.99 7.58 24.15
N LYS A 114 0.07 6.76 24.22
CA LYS A 114 0.72 6.18 23.03
C LYS A 114 -0.26 5.39 22.16
N SER A 115 -1.12 4.57 22.76
CA SER A 115 -2.11 3.76 22.01
C SER A 115 -3.24 4.57 21.35
N VAL A 116 -3.44 5.84 21.74
CA VAL A 116 -4.46 6.74 21.16
C VAL A 116 -3.85 7.96 20.45
N GLY A 117 -2.57 7.91 20.08
CA GLY A 117 -1.90 8.98 19.32
C GLY A 117 -1.59 10.26 20.12
N ILE A 118 -1.77 10.26 21.44
CA ILE A 118 -1.47 11.39 22.33
C ILE A 118 -0.03 11.28 22.83
N SER A 119 0.66 12.42 22.99
CA SER A 119 2.02 12.49 23.52
C SER A 119 2.13 11.74 24.87
N ALA A 120 2.95 10.68 24.90
CA ALA A 120 3.02 9.68 25.96
C ALA A 120 3.79 10.15 27.22
N THR A 121 3.41 11.30 27.78
CA THR A 121 4.10 11.94 28.92
C THR A 121 3.76 11.30 30.28
N GLY A 122 2.66 10.55 30.36
CA GLY A 122 2.08 10.08 31.61
C GLY A 122 1.47 11.19 32.47
N TYR A 123 1.26 12.38 31.91
CA TYR A 123 0.56 13.50 32.55
C TYR A 123 -0.87 13.58 32.01
N PHE A 124 -1.87 13.59 32.89
CA PHE A 124 -3.28 13.73 32.51
C PHE A 124 -3.62 15.22 32.32
N GLY A 125 -3.01 15.82 31.29
CA GLY A 125 -3.22 17.22 30.92
C GLY A 125 -4.45 17.45 30.04
N PRO A 126 -4.72 18.70 29.62
CA PRO A 126 -5.98 19.09 28.99
C PRO A 126 -6.27 18.30 27.71
N LYS A 127 -5.26 18.01 26.87
CA LYS A 127 -5.43 17.17 25.67
C LYS A 127 -5.92 15.75 25.99
N THR A 128 -5.42 15.15 27.08
CA THR A 128 -5.84 13.79 27.49
C THR A 128 -7.21 13.83 28.18
N ARG A 129 -7.46 14.85 28.99
CA ARG A 129 -8.74 15.09 29.66
C ARG A 129 -9.88 15.30 28.66
N THR A 130 -9.69 16.17 27.65
CA THR A 130 -10.70 16.38 26.60
C THR A 130 -10.97 15.10 25.82
N TYR A 131 -9.95 14.30 25.51
CA TYR A 131 -10.12 13.02 24.82
C TYR A 131 -10.86 11.96 25.67
N VAL A 132 -10.57 11.88 26.97
CA VAL A 132 -11.27 10.93 27.87
C VAL A 132 -12.69 11.40 28.19
N ASN A 133 -12.92 12.71 28.31
CA ASN A 133 -14.26 13.27 28.49
C ASN A 133 -15.11 13.13 27.21
N SER A 134 -14.55 13.27 26.00
CA SER A 134 -15.33 13.11 24.76
C SER A 134 -15.79 11.65 24.53
N LEU A 135 -15.03 10.67 25.04
CA LEU A 135 -15.46 9.26 25.12
C LEU A 135 -16.62 9.03 26.10
N ALA A 136 -16.97 10.01 26.94
CA ALA A 136 -18.01 9.91 27.97
C ALA A 136 -19.16 10.93 27.78
N ALA A 137 -19.03 11.91 26.87
CA ALA A 137 -19.93 13.07 26.74
C ALA A 137 -21.06 12.90 25.68
N VAL A 138 -21.40 11.67 25.28
CA VAL A 138 -22.47 11.41 24.28
C VAL A 138 -23.84 11.33 24.96
N THR A 139 -24.24 12.39 25.69
CA THR A 139 -25.63 12.59 26.16
C THR A 139 -25.99 14.07 26.34
N THR A 140 -26.91 14.52 25.48
CA THR A 140 -27.98 15.52 25.73
C THR A 140 -27.67 16.93 26.27
N THR A 141 -27.95 17.94 25.44
CA THR A 141 -28.90 19.05 25.68
C THR A 141 -29.25 19.66 24.31
N GLY A 142 -30.49 19.95 23.91
CA GLY A 142 -31.82 19.73 24.51
C GLY A 142 -32.88 20.59 23.76
N THR A 143 -34.19 20.31 23.96
CA THR A 143 -35.38 21.00 23.33
C THR A 143 -35.82 20.40 21.97
N THR A 144 -37.02 19.84 21.76
CA THR A 144 -38.17 19.54 22.65
C THR A 144 -39.09 18.40 22.12
N THR A 145 -39.68 17.63 23.06
CA THR A 145 -41.06 17.09 23.03
C THR A 145 -41.44 15.83 22.19
N THR A 146 -42.29 15.00 22.83
CA THR A 146 -43.14 13.88 22.36
C THR A 146 -42.56 12.51 21.96
N THR A 147 -42.89 11.54 22.83
CA THR A 147 -43.40 10.19 22.52
C THR A 147 -42.43 9.16 21.93
N GLY A 148 -41.80 8.42 22.84
CA GLY A 148 -40.80 7.40 22.56
C GLY A 148 -41.24 6.11 21.86
N THR A 149 -40.22 5.45 21.32
CA THR A 149 -40.03 4.00 21.39
C THR A 149 -38.52 3.76 21.45
N THR A 150 -38.04 3.12 22.52
CA THR A 150 -36.60 2.86 22.71
C THR A 150 -36.19 1.61 21.93
N ALA A 151 -35.73 1.80 20.70
CA ALA A 151 -35.10 0.73 19.92
C ALA A 151 -33.71 0.40 20.50
N THR A 152 -33.64 -0.60 21.38
CA THR A 152 -32.36 -1.15 21.87
C THR A 152 -31.65 -1.90 20.76
N THR A 153 -30.54 -1.34 20.26
CA THR A 153 -29.70 -1.95 19.21
C THR A 153 -28.84 -3.10 19.75
N THR A 154 -29.48 -4.24 20.02
CA THR A 154 -28.76 -5.52 20.11
C THR A 154 -28.25 -5.90 18.72
N LEU A 155 -26.94 -6.09 18.57
CA LEU A 155 -26.33 -6.61 17.34
C LEU A 155 -26.94 -8.00 17.02
N PRO A 156 -27.42 -8.26 15.80
CA PRO A 156 -28.14 -9.50 15.51
C PRO A 156 -27.22 -10.72 15.56
N THR A 157 -27.65 -11.75 16.29
CA THR A 157 -27.01 -13.09 16.32
C THR A 157 -27.40 -13.95 15.10
N VAL A 158 -27.52 -13.32 13.94
CA VAL A 158 -28.06 -13.90 12.69
C VAL A 158 -27.03 -13.69 11.57
N GLU A 159 -26.96 -14.62 10.60
CA GLU A 159 -26.15 -14.44 9.40
C GLU A 159 -26.77 -13.34 8.52
N GLY A 160 -26.06 -12.24 8.29
CA GLY A 160 -26.58 -11.11 7.52
C GLY A 160 -25.76 -9.84 7.65
N LEU A 161 -26.24 -8.80 6.98
CA LEU A 161 -25.70 -7.44 7.01
C LEU A 161 -26.78 -6.49 7.52
N THR A 162 -26.48 -5.69 8.53
CA THR A 162 -27.35 -4.62 9.02
C THR A 162 -26.79 -3.26 8.65
N VAL A 163 -27.64 -2.44 8.01
CA VAL A 163 -27.28 -1.13 7.49
C VAL A 163 -28.08 -0.05 8.20
N ALA A 164 -27.40 1.00 8.65
CA ALA A 164 -28.00 2.15 9.33
C ALA A 164 -27.29 3.45 8.93
N LEU A 165 -27.95 4.59 9.18
CA LEU A 165 -27.28 5.89 9.17
C LEU A 165 -26.20 5.91 10.25
N ALA A 166 -24.98 6.33 9.92
CA ALA A 166 -23.92 6.47 10.91
C ALA A 166 -24.20 7.68 11.83
N SER A 167 -23.91 7.55 13.12
CA SER A 167 -24.08 8.64 14.10
C SER A 167 -23.20 9.87 13.84
N ASP A 168 -22.16 9.69 13.01
CA ASP A 168 -21.24 10.70 12.50
C ASP A 168 -21.41 10.92 10.97
N SER A 169 -22.63 10.72 10.47
CA SER A 169 -23.03 11.21 9.14
C SER A 169 -23.00 12.74 9.10
N PRO A 170 -22.62 13.36 7.95
CA PRO A 170 -22.58 14.81 7.83
C PRO A 170 -23.89 15.50 8.24
N SER A 171 -23.76 16.54 9.07
CA SER A 171 -24.82 17.53 9.31
C SER A 171 -25.01 18.44 8.08
N ALA A 172 -26.06 19.26 8.06
CA ALA A 172 -26.22 20.27 7.01
C ALA A 172 -24.98 21.18 6.91
N MET A 173 -24.49 21.40 5.69
CA MET A 173 -23.37 22.29 5.38
C MET A 173 -23.72 23.20 4.22
N THR A 174 -23.06 24.37 4.16
CA THR A 174 -22.97 25.18 2.95
C THR A 174 -21.69 24.82 2.21
N ILE A 175 -21.81 24.47 0.93
CA ILE A 175 -20.72 23.94 0.09
C ILE A 175 -20.58 24.82 -1.15
N GLY A 176 -19.36 25.25 -1.46
CA GLY A 176 -19.05 26.01 -2.66
C GLY A 176 -19.00 25.14 -3.91
N SER A 177 -19.41 25.69 -5.06
CA SER A 177 -19.12 25.11 -6.38
C SER A 177 -17.61 25.01 -6.65
N GLY A 178 -17.21 24.07 -7.51
CA GLY A 178 -15.79 23.78 -7.82
C GLY A 178 -15.06 22.91 -6.80
N THR A 179 -15.79 22.28 -5.87
CA THR A 179 -15.23 21.49 -4.75
C THR A 179 -15.30 19.99 -4.99
N ALA A 180 -14.32 19.25 -4.45
CA ALA A 180 -14.20 17.80 -4.55
C ALA A 180 -14.53 17.12 -3.20
N PHE A 181 -14.84 15.82 -3.26
CA PHE A 181 -14.91 14.91 -2.11
C PHE A 181 -15.86 15.34 -0.97
N ASN A 182 -16.87 16.15 -1.27
CA ASN A 182 -17.80 16.68 -0.27
C ASN A 182 -18.63 15.54 0.33
N PRO A 183 -18.53 15.26 1.65
CA PRO A 183 -19.26 14.14 2.25
C PRO A 183 -20.74 14.51 2.43
N ALA A 184 -21.65 13.63 2.00
CA ALA A 184 -23.10 13.89 2.06
C ALA A 184 -23.87 12.92 2.97
N LEU A 185 -23.51 11.64 2.95
CA LEU A 185 -24.16 10.57 3.69
C LEU A 185 -23.09 9.61 4.19
N LYS A 186 -23.11 9.26 5.48
CA LYS A 186 -22.30 8.15 6.01
C LYS A 186 -23.23 7.07 6.54
N ILE A 187 -22.98 5.83 6.13
CA ILE A 187 -23.69 4.64 6.60
C ILE A 187 -22.77 3.76 7.42
N SER A 188 -23.35 3.00 8.33
CA SER A 188 -22.69 1.94 9.08
C SER A 188 -23.16 0.59 8.54
N LEU A 189 -22.22 -0.22 8.03
CA LEU A 189 -22.44 -1.58 7.56
C LEU A 189 -21.96 -2.53 8.66
N SER A 190 -22.86 -3.29 9.30
CA SER A 190 -22.51 -4.20 10.40
C SER A 190 -22.74 -5.65 10.01
N ALA A 191 -21.69 -6.47 10.05
CA ALA A 191 -21.77 -7.89 9.73
C ALA A 191 -22.10 -8.73 10.97
N GLY A 192 -22.86 -9.82 10.77
CA GLY A 192 -23.14 -10.83 11.78
C GLY A 192 -21.95 -11.77 12.05
N SER A 193 -22.20 -13.07 12.08
CA SER A 193 -21.21 -14.11 12.44
C SER A 193 -20.12 -14.40 11.40
N LYS A 194 -20.17 -13.79 10.21
CA LYS A 194 -19.27 -14.04 9.07
C LYS A 194 -18.85 -12.71 8.43
N ASP A 195 -17.71 -12.72 7.73
CA ASP A 195 -17.33 -11.64 6.83
C ASP A 195 -18.36 -11.50 5.71
N VAL A 196 -18.71 -10.26 5.35
CA VAL A 196 -19.65 -9.94 4.26
C VAL A 196 -18.98 -9.03 3.25
N LYS A 197 -19.13 -9.34 1.96
CA LYS A 197 -18.65 -8.51 0.84
C LYS A 197 -19.82 -7.77 0.21
N VAL A 198 -19.71 -6.44 0.07
CA VAL A 198 -20.66 -5.60 -0.66
C VAL A 198 -20.11 -5.27 -2.04
N SER A 199 -20.80 -5.71 -3.08
CA SER A 199 -20.39 -5.61 -4.49
C SER A 199 -21.05 -4.46 -5.25
N SER A 200 -22.17 -3.92 -4.79
CA SER A 200 -22.69 -2.64 -5.30
C SER A 200 -23.61 -1.91 -4.32
N ILE A 201 -23.68 -0.59 -4.44
CA ILE A 201 -24.62 0.28 -3.72
C ILE A 201 -25.29 1.22 -4.74
N THR A 202 -26.62 1.27 -4.72
CA THR A 202 -27.44 2.22 -5.48
C THR A 202 -27.88 3.35 -4.55
N LEU A 203 -27.49 4.57 -4.89
CA LEU A 203 -27.92 5.80 -4.21
C LEU A 203 -29.06 6.45 -5.01
N SER A 204 -29.96 7.14 -4.33
CA SER A 204 -30.87 8.11 -4.92
C SER A 204 -30.48 9.52 -4.49
N LYS A 205 -30.35 10.42 -5.48
CA LYS A 205 -30.17 11.85 -5.27
C LYS A 205 -31.54 12.54 -5.16
N SER A 206 -31.59 13.60 -4.34
CA SER A 206 -32.70 14.57 -4.32
C SER A 206 -32.16 16.01 -4.15
N GLY A 207 -33.06 16.98 -3.89
CA GLY A 207 -32.75 18.40 -3.81
C GLY A 207 -32.73 19.12 -5.17
N PHE A 208 -32.68 20.46 -5.15
CA PHE A 208 -32.88 21.33 -6.32
C PHE A 208 -31.63 21.54 -7.19
N LEU A 209 -30.47 20.94 -6.86
CA LEU A 209 -29.28 20.95 -7.70
C LEU A 209 -29.47 20.04 -8.93
N ALA A 210 -29.24 20.56 -10.14
CA ALA A 210 -29.30 19.78 -11.38
C ALA A 210 -28.20 18.71 -11.47
N ASN A 211 -28.51 17.56 -12.10
CA ASN A 211 -27.56 16.44 -12.26
C ASN A 211 -26.30 16.82 -13.06
N SER A 212 -26.43 17.72 -14.03
CA SER A 212 -25.33 18.28 -14.83
C SER A 212 -24.27 19.02 -14.00
N ASN A 213 -24.57 19.42 -12.76
CA ASN A 213 -23.69 20.23 -11.93
C ASN A 213 -22.78 19.37 -11.02
N LEU A 214 -22.96 18.05 -11.01
CA LEU A 214 -22.17 17.10 -10.23
C LEU A 214 -21.06 16.49 -11.10
N ASN A 215 -19.82 16.61 -10.65
CA ASN A 215 -18.61 16.14 -11.35
C ASN A 215 -18.11 14.79 -10.79
N GLY A 216 -19.04 13.90 -10.46
CA GLY A 216 -18.74 12.64 -9.79
C GLY A 216 -19.42 12.46 -8.44
N VAL A 217 -19.84 11.23 -8.16
CA VAL A 217 -20.28 10.74 -6.85
C VAL A 217 -19.51 9.45 -6.56
N ASP A 218 -18.96 9.31 -5.37
CA ASP A 218 -18.14 8.16 -4.97
C ASP A 218 -18.42 7.70 -3.53
N ILE A 219 -17.81 6.58 -3.16
CA ILE A 219 -17.85 6.01 -1.81
C ILE A 219 -16.45 5.65 -1.35
N VAL A 220 -16.16 5.97 -0.09
CA VAL A 220 -14.93 5.59 0.61
C VAL A 220 -15.24 4.83 1.90
N ASP A 221 -14.35 3.92 2.28
CA ASP A 221 -14.38 3.22 3.57
C ASP A 221 -13.91 4.13 4.74
N SER A 222 -13.80 3.56 5.94
CA SER A 222 -13.29 4.28 7.13
C SER A 222 -11.80 4.67 7.04
N ASN A 223 -11.03 4.08 6.11
CA ASN A 223 -9.64 4.42 5.84
C ASN A 223 -9.49 5.50 4.74
N GLY A 224 -10.59 5.86 4.05
CA GLY A 224 -10.59 6.79 2.92
C GLY A 224 -10.32 6.14 1.55
N ILE A 225 -10.28 4.81 1.48
CA ILE A 225 -10.06 4.04 0.25
C ILE A 225 -11.32 4.08 -0.61
N ARG A 226 -11.18 4.48 -1.88
CA ARG A 226 -12.27 4.58 -2.85
C ARG A 226 -12.66 3.19 -3.37
N HIS A 227 -13.95 2.86 -3.30
CA HIS A 227 -14.49 1.61 -3.84
C HIS A 227 -15.35 1.85 -5.08
N GLY A 228 -15.09 1.08 -6.14
CA GLY A 228 -15.74 1.25 -7.44
C GLY A 228 -15.30 2.50 -8.20
N ASN A 229 -16.00 2.78 -9.30
CA ASN A 229 -15.77 3.95 -10.14
C ASN A 229 -16.55 5.17 -9.63
N VAL A 230 -16.00 6.37 -9.83
CA VAL A 230 -16.70 7.63 -9.59
C VAL A 230 -17.76 7.83 -10.67
N ILE A 231 -19.01 8.04 -10.26
CA ILE A 231 -20.15 8.15 -11.18
C ILE A 231 -20.36 9.61 -11.59
N THR A 232 -19.87 9.96 -12.79
CA THR A 232 -19.91 11.32 -13.36
C THR A 232 -21.17 11.64 -14.18
N SER A 233 -22.06 10.66 -14.39
CA SER A 233 -23.35 10.85 -15.07
C SER A 233 -24.46 10.21 -14.26
N ILE A 234 -25.52 10.98 -14.00
CA ILE A 234 -26.68 10.57 -13.20
C ILE A 234 -27.91 10.57 -14.10
N ASN A 235 -28.66 9.46 -14.12
CA ASN A 235 -29.82 9.29 -14.99
C ASN A 235 -31.00 10.21 -14.59
N ALA A 236 -32.04 10.25 -15.43
CA ALA A 236 -33.24 11.06 -15.20
C ALA A 236 -33.99 10.69 -13.90
N ASP A 237 -33.89 9.43 -13.48
CA ASP A 237 -34.50 8.90 -12.24
C ASP A 237 -33.71 9.30 -10.97
N ASN A 238 -32.61 10.06 -11.12
CA ASN A 238 -31.71 10.47 -10.05
C ASN A 238 -31.08 9.30 -9.28
N THR A 239 -30.90 8.15 -9.93
CA THR A 239 -30.26 6.96 -9.35
C THR A 239 -28.81 6.81 -9.79
N ILE A 240 -27.99 6.29 -8.88
CA ILE A 240 -26.53 6.23 -8.99
C ILE A 240 -26.08 4.84 -8.53
N LEU A 241 -25.81 3.95 -9.48
CA LEU A 241 -25.30 2.60 -9.19
C LEU A 241 -23.76 2.64 -9.13
N ILE A 242 -23.19 2.40 -7.95
CA ILE A 242 -21.75 2.23 -7.76
C ILE A 242 -21.46 0.73 -7.66
N THR A 243 -20.74 0.20 -8.66
CA THR A 243 -20.34 -1.22 -8.74
C THR A 243 -18.87 -1.38 -8.31
N MET A 244 -18.62 -2.41 -7.51
CA MET A 244 -17.38 -2.66 -6.79
C MET A 244 -16.85 -4.09 -7.04
N SER A 245 -17.07 -4.64 -8.24
CA SER A 245 -16.82 -6.05 -8.56
C SER A 245 -15.36 -6.51 -8.40
N THR A 246 -14.39 -5.62 -8.61
CA THR A 246 -12.94 -5.89 -8.47
C THR A 246 -12.37 -5.47 -7.11
N ASN A 247 -13.04 -4.58 -6.38
CA ASN A 247 -12.64 -4.10 -5.06
C ASN A 247 -13.88 -3.93 -4.16
N PRO A 248 -14.53 -5.04 -3.73
CA PRO A 248 -15.73 -4.97 -2.90
C PRO A 248 -15.39 -4.46 -1.50
N ILE A 249 -16.34 -3.77 -0.88
CA ILE A 249 -16.24 -3.40 0.54
C ILE A 249 -16.33 -4.70 1.36
N VAL A 250 -15.36 -4.95 2.24
CA VAL A 250 -15.33 -6.13 3.12
C VAL A 250 -15.64 -5.71 4.55
N VAL A 251 -16.72 -6.25 5.11
CA VAL A 251 -17.12 -6.03 6.49
C VAL A 251 -16.83 -7.30 7.29
N SER A 252 -15.80 -7.28 8.14
CA SER A 252 -15.40 -8.48 8.89
C SER A 252 -16.44 -8.92 9.93
N ALA A 253 -16.46 -10.22 10.25
CA ALA A 253 -17.36 -10.83 11.23
C ALA A 253 -17.40 -10.07 12.57
N GLY A 254 -18.61 -9.73 13.02
CA GLY A 254 -18.85 -8.98 14.26
C GLY A 254 -18.27 -7.56 14.27
N LYS A 255 -18.01 -6.96 13.11
CA LYS A 255 -17.54 -5.56 12.95
C LYS A 255 -18.57 -4.69 12.25
N THR A 256 -18.37 -3.38 12.44
CA THR A 256 -19.07 -2.33 11.71
C THR A 256 -18.05 -1.55 10.90
N GLU A 257 -18.21 -1.53 9.58
CA GLU A 257 -17.47 -0.68 8.66
C GLU A 257 -18.28 0.60 8.37
N LYS A 258 -17.61 1.73 8.08
CA LYS A 258 -18.28 3.02 7.85
C LYS A 258 -18.00 3.54 6.45
N ILE A 259 -19.05 3.61 5.64
CA ILE A 259 -18.94 4.05 4.25
C ILE A 259 -19.45 5.47 4.13
N THR A 260 -18.62 6.36 3.57
CA THR A 260 -18.97 7.76 3.32
C THR A 260 -19.21 7.97 1.83
N VAL A 261 -20.45 8.32 1.46
CA VAL A 261 -20.80 8.86 0.15
C VAL A 261 -20.27 10.28 0.05
N ARG A 262 -19.54 10.58 -1.02
CA ARG A 262 -19.03 11.91 -1.33
C ARG A 262 -19.44 12.34 -2.74
N PHE A 263 -19.40 13.64 -3.00
CA PHE A 263 -19.69 14.20 -4.33
C PHE A 263 -18.79 15.38 -4.68
N ASN A 264 -18.61 15.57 -5.99
CA ASN A 264 -17.84 16.64 -6.59
C ASN A 264 -18.80 17.62 -7.27
N LEU A 265 -18.48 18.92 -7.26
CA LEU A 265 -19.25 19.97 -7.92
C LEU A 265 -18.43 20.61 -9.05
N LEU A 266 -19.03 20.80 -10.22
CA LEU A 266 -18.43 21.66 -11.25
C LEU A 266 -18.18 23.07 -10.71
N ALA A 267 -17.17 23.75 -11.27
CA ALA A 267 -16.92 25.16 -11.01
C ALA A 267 -17.95 26.05 -11.74
N GLY A 268 -18.18 27.25 -11.22
CA GLY A 268 -19.08 28.25 -11.80
C GLY A 268 -20.24 28.66 -10.88
N SER A 269 -21.12 29.53 -11.38
CA SER A 269 -22.23 30.15 -10.63
C SER A 269 -23.40 29.18 -10.37
N ILE A 270 -23.15 28.18 -9.53
CA ILE A 270 -24.10 27.12 -9.18
C ILE A 270 -24.68 27.39 -7.78
N THR A 271 -25.99 27.20 -7.64
CA THR A 271 -26.70 27.22 -6.35
C THR A 271 -27.76 26.10 -6.32
N GLY A 272 -28.30 25.80 -5.13
CA GLY A 272 -29.39 24.84 -4.97
C GLY A 272 -29.22 23.97 -3.72
N THR A 273 -29.89 22.82 -3.68
CA THR A 273 -29.72 21.83 -2.59
C THR A 273 -29.44 20.44 -3.14
N VAL A 274 -28.72 19.61 -2.38
CA VAL A 274 -28.50 18.21 -2.73
C VAL A 274 -28.59 17.33 -1.49
N ASN A 275 -29.21 16.17 -1.62
CA ASN A 275 -29.21 15.12 -0.61
C ASN A 275 -29.06 13.75 -1.29
N PHE A 276 -28.58 12.76 -0.55
CA PHE A 276 -28.41 11.38 -1.01
C PHE A 276 -29.08 10.41 -0.03
N SER A 277 -29.67 9.34 -0.55
CA SER A 277 -30.37 8.31 0.22
C SER A 277 -30.14 6.91 -0.36
N ILE A 278 -30.38 5.90 0.45
CA ILE A 278 -30.51 4.49 0.04
C ILE A 278 -31.94 4.07 0.35
N ASN A 279 -32.73 3.77 -0.69
CA ASN A 279 -34.18 3.70 -0.55
C ASN A 279 -34.71 2.35 -0.03
N SER A 280 -33.94 1.27 -0.15
CA SER A 280 -34.35 -0.10 0.20
C SER A 280 -33.14 -0.98 0.49
N SER A 281 -33.35 -2.15 1.12
CA SER A 281 -32.32 -3.18 1.26
C SER A 281 -31.82 -3.69 -0.10
N SER A 282 -32.71 -3.79 -1.10
CA SER A 282 -32.37 -4.20 -2.47
C SER A 282 -31.48 -3.19 -3.23
N ALA A 283 -31.27 -1.99 -2.68
CA ALA A 283 -30.31 -1.03 -3.21
C ALA A 283 -28.86 -1.34 -2.79
N ILE A 284 -28.62 -2.35 -1.95
CA ILE A 284 -27.30 -2.82 -1.56
C ILE A 284 -27.19 -4.30 -1.97
N VAL A 285 -26.21 -4.62 -2.81
CA VAL A 285 -25.92 -6.00 -3.19
C VAL A 285 -24.69 -6.47 -2.44
N SER A 286 -24.90 -7.40 -1.52
CA SER A 286 -23.86 -8.21 -0.90
C SER A 286 -23.72 -9.57 -1.58
N ASP A 287 -22.81 -10.40 -1.07
CA ASP A 287 -22.84 -11.85 -1.22
C ASP A 287 -24.09 -12.48 -0.56
N THR A 288 -24.02 -13.74 -0.14
CA THR A 288 -25.14 -14.51 0.43
C THR A 288 -25.76 -13.96 1.73
N ALA A 289 -25.19 -12.89 2.32
CA ALA A 289 -25.76 -12.21 3.48
C ALA A 289 -27.11 -11.52 3.15
N THR A 290 -28.13 -11.70 4.00
CA THR A 290 -29.38 -10.93 3.90
C THR A 290 -29.17 -9.50 4.38
N VAL A 291 -29.50 -8.51 3.55
CA VAL A 291 -29.42 -7.08 3.89
C VAL A 291 -30.66 -6.65 4.69
N SER A 292 -30.42 -6.04 5.85
CA SER A 292 -31.43 -5.57 6.82
C SER A 292 -31.15 -4.11 7.22
N GLY A 293 -32.18 -3.38 7.67
CA GLY A 293 -32.04 -1.98 8.08
C GLY A 293 -33.37 -1.22 8.05
N THR A 294 -33.38 0.00 8.58
CA THR A 294 -34.52 0.93 8.48
C THR A 294 -34.34 1.82 7.27
N PHE A 295 -35.07 1.54 6.19
CA PHE A 295 -35.01 2.29 4.94
C PHE A 295 -36.23 3.22 4.77
N PRO A 296 -36.11 4.37 4.09
CA PRO A 296 -34.91 4.88 3.42
C PRO A 296 -33.86 5.43 4.41
N ILE A 297 -32.59 5.12 4.15
CA ILE A 297 -31.45 5.67 4.90
C ILE A 297 -31.03 6.95 4.19
N THR A 298 -31.40 8.10 4.76
CA THR A 298 -31.32 9.40 4.10
C THR A 298 -30.34 10.33 4.81
N GLY A 299 -29.48 11.01 4.05
CA GLY A 299 -28.56 12.01 4.57
C GLY A 299 -29.24 13.33 4.93
N VAL A 300 -28.45 14.33 5.33
CA VAL A 300 -28.95 15.69 5.54
C VAL A 300 -28.77 16.49 4.25
N ALA A 301 -29.77 17.29 3.88
CA ALA A 301 -29.70 18.14 2.70
C ALA A 301 -28.61 19.21 2.86
N MET A 302 -27.70 19.28 1.88
CA MET A 302 -26.65 20.27 1.77
C MET A 302 -27.11 21.47 0.95
N ASN A 303 -26.63 22.66 1.33
CA ASN A 303 -26.87 23.91 0.63
C ASN A 303 -25.67 24.22 -0.29
N ILE A 304 -25.93 24.49 -1.58
CA ILE A 304 -24.89 24.78 -2.57
C ILE A 304 -24.88 26.27 -2.89
N VAL A 305 -23.69 26.87 -2.85
CA VAL A 305 -23.43 28.29 -3.19
C VAL A 305 -22.31 28.42 -4.20
N ASN A 306 -22.18 29.58 -4.83
CA ASN A 306 -21.06 29.87 -5.72
C ASN A 306 -19.74 29.97 -4.93
N GLY A 307 -18.77 29.08 -5.20
CA GLY A 307 -17.45 29.09 -4.56
C GLY A 307 -16.40 29.95 -5.27
N GLY A 308 -16.65 30.38 -6.52
CA GLY A 308 -15.63 30.93 -7.42
C GLY A 308 -14.97 32.24 -6.98
N SER A 309 -15.56 32.97 -6.04
CA SER A 309 -15.02 34.22 -5.48
C SER A 309 -14.37 34.06 -4.10
N SER A 310 -14.22 32.83 -3.60
CA SER A 310 -13.78 32.59 -2.21
C SER A 310 -12.92 31.35 -2.00
N LEU A 311 -12.89 30.43 -2.96
CA LEU A 311 -12.00 29.27 -2.97
C LEU A 311 -10.77 29.52 -3.85
N ALA A 312 -9.70 28.75 -3.64
CA ALA A 312 -8.61 28.65 -4.61
C ALA A 312 -9.10 28.09 -5.97
N SER A 313 -8.48 28.54 -7.06
CA SER A 313 -8.69 27.97 -8.41
C SER A 313 -7.39 27.30 -8.85
N THR A 314 -7.46 26.05 -9.32
CA THR A 314 -6.25 25.27 -9.59
C THR A 314 -6.20 24.74 -11.02
N THR A 315 -4.99 24.68 -11.57
CA THR A 315 -4.73 24.07 -12.88
C THR A 315 -3.66 23.00 -12.76
N LEU A 316 -3.77 21.97 -13.61
CA LEU A 316 -2.80 20.90 -13.77
C LEU A 316 -2.38 20.82 -15.25
N ALA A 317 -1.07 20.81 -15.49
CA ALA A 317 -0.50 20.65 -16.82
C ALA A 317 0.61 19.59 -16.82
N VAL A 318 0.77 18.84 -17.91
CA VAL A 318 2.00 18.09 -18.17
C VAL A 318 3.12 19.04 -18.60
N LEU A 319 4.35 18.70 -18.27
CA LEU A 319 5.56 19.34 -18.78
C LEU A 319 6.42 18.30 -19.51
N THR A 320 7.20 18.74 -20.49
CA THR A 320 8.21 17.86 -21.11
C THR A 320 9.23 17.38 -20.08
N SER A 321 9.52 16.07 -20.09
CA SER A 321 10.59 15.49 -19.30
C SER A 321 11.96 16.04 -19.73
N THR A 322 12.83 16.29 -18.76
CA THR A 322 14.14 16.91 -18.98
C THR A 322 15.22 15.86 -19.23
N GLY A 323 15.41 15.52 -20.52
CA GLY A 323 16.45 14.59 -20.97
C GLY A 323 15.89 13.35 -21.68
N SER A 324 14.89 13.52 -22.55
CA SER A 324 14.13 12.45 -23.21
C SER A 324 14.94 11.49 -24.08
N SER A 325 15.65 10.54 -23.47
CA SER A 325 15.81 9.22 -24.04
C SER A 325 14.45 8.52 -23.95
N THR A 326 13.79 8.27 -25.09
CA THR A 326 12.52 7.51 -25.18
C THR A 326 12.65 6.03 -24.77
N SER A 327 13.82 5.64 -24.29
CA SER A 327 14.21 4.33 -23.79
C SER A 327 14.92 4.50 -22.44
N MET A 328 14.40 3.84 -21.40
CA MET A 328 14.97 3.71 -20.06
C MET A 328 15.47 2.28 -19.85
N ASN A 329 16.53 2.10 -19.09
CA ASN A 329 17.13 0.78 -18.87
C ASN A 329 16.83 0.27 -17.44
N VAL A 330 16.78 -1.05 -17.22
CA VAL A 330 16.76 -1.60 -15.85
C VAL A 330 18.01 -1.10 -15.12
N SER A 331 17.81 -0.55 -13.92
CA SER A 331 18.87 0.15 -13.18
C SER A 331 18.69 0.00 -11.67
N SER A 332 19.75 0.22 -10.91
CA SER A 332 19.67 0.48 -9.47
C SER A 332 18.89 1.77 -9.16
N ASP A 333 18.90 2.73 -10.08
CA ASP A 333 18.65 4.15 -9.84
C ASP A 333 17.29 4.65 -10.34
N LEU A 334 16.86 5.80 -9.83
CA LEU A 334 15.58 6.46 -10.17
C LEU A 334 15.69 7.28 -11.47
N GLN A 335 15.07 6.78 -12.54
CA GLN A 335 14.95 7.45 -13.84
C GLN A 335 13.70 8.33 -13.89
N GLU A 336 13.78 9.48 -14.55
CA GLU A 336 12.64 10.40 -14.71
C GLU A 336 11.61 9.81 -15.67
N ILE A 337 10.34 9.81 -15.28
CA ILE A 337 9.24 9.27 -16.09
C ILE A 337 8.47 10.41 -16.74
N THR A 338 8.00 11.36 -15.94
CA THR A 338 7.17 12.48 -16.40
C THR A 338 7.29 13.67 -15.44
N ARG A 339 6.85 14.84 -15.89
CA ARG A 339 6.81 16.08 -15.11
C ARG A 339 5.42 16.69 -15.17
N PHE A 340 4.97 17.24 -14.05
CA PHE A 340 3.68 17.93 -13.92
C PHE A 340 3.88 19.33 -13.34
N ARG A 341 2.91 20.21 -13.61
CA ARG A 341 2.81 21.56 -13.08
C ARG A 341 1.47 21.75 -12.42
N ILE A 342 1.48 22.26 -11.19
CA ILE A 342 0.28 22.68 -10.47
C ILE A 342 0.39 24.19 -10.23
N ALA A 343 -0.66 24.94 -10.54
CA ALA A 343 -0.72 26.37 -10.25
C ALA A 343 -2.01 26.73 -9.52
N GLU A 344 -1.90 27.60 -8.51
CA GLU A 344 -3.03 28.34 -7.97
C GLU A 344 -3.22 29.62 -8.82
N THR A 345 -4.46 29.92 -9.20
CA THR A 345 -4.80 30.88 -10.26
C THR A 345 -5.83 31.93 -9.86
N ALA A 346 -6.50 31.81 -8.71
CA ALA A 346 -7.44 32.82 -8.21
C ALA A 346 -6.79 33.85 -7.27
N SER A 347 -5.64 33.54 -6.65
CA SER A 347 -4.98 34.34 -5.61
C SER A 347 -5.81 34.57 -4.32
N ASN A 348 -6.91 33.82 -4.17
CA ASN A 348 -7.82 33.88 -3.02
C ASN A 348 -7.15 33.31 -1.75
N GLU A 349 -6.70 32.06 -1.81
CA GLU A 349 -5.92 31.38 -0.77
C GLU A 349 -4.86 30.48 -1.41
N GLY A 350 -3.82 30.11 -0.65
CA GLY A 350 -2.87 29.07 -1.08
C GLY A 350 -3.50 27.68 -1.01
N ILE A 351 -2.80 26.67 -1.53
CA ILE A 351 -3.29 25.28 -1.60
C ILE A 351 -2.28 24.30 -1.02
N ASN A 352 -2.77 23.15 -0.57
CA ASN A 352 -1.98 22.03 -0.08
C ASN A 352 -2.28 20.78 -0.91
N LEU A 353 -1.24 20.14 -1.45
CA LEU A 353 -1.34 18.83 -2.09
C LEU A 353 -1.29 17.73 -1.01
N TYR A 354 -2.39 16.99 -0.87
CA TYR A 354 -2.52 15.86 0.07
C TYR A 354 -2.24 14.50 -0.59
N SER A 355 -2.75 14.29 -1.80
CA SER A 355 -2.53 13.05 -2.55
C SER A 355 -2.55 13.27 -4.05
N LEU A 356 -1.83 12.40 -4.77
CA LEU A 356 -1.78 12.36 -6.24
C LEU A 356 -1.81 10.89 -6.68
N THR A 357 -2.78 10.50 -7.50
CA THR A 357 -2.83 9.19 -8.15
C THR A 357 -2.51 9.34 -9.63
N LEU A 358 -1.51 8.59 -10.08
CA LEU A 358 -1.16 8.46 -11.49
C LEU A 358 -1.68 7.14 -12.04
N TYR A 359 -2.16 7.16 -13.28
CA TYR A 359 -2.51 5.96 -14.04
C TYR A 359 -1.42 5.71 -15.10
N ASN A 360 -1.00 4.47 -15.30
CA ASN A 360 -0.10 4.11 -16.40
C ASN A 360 -0.89 3.80 -17.69
N TYR A 361 -0.90 4.73 -18.64
CA TYR A 361 -1.45 4.50 -19.99
C TYR A 361 -0.53 3.63 -20.88
N GLY A 362 0.70 3.38 -20.44
CA GLY A 362 1.60 2.41 -21.07
C GLY A 362 1.27 0.96 -20.66
N ASN A 363 1.88 -0.01 -21.35
CA ASN A 363 1.63 -1.44 -21.14
C ASN A 363 2.57 -2.13 -20.13
N ALA A 364 3.43 -1.37 -19.43
CA ALA A 364 4.17 -1.87 -18.26
C ALA A 364 3.22 -2.16 -17.09
N GLY A 365 3.37 -3.32 -16.47
CA GLY A 365 2.64 -3.76 -15.29
C GLY A 365 3.42 -3.54 -13.99
N ASP A 366 2.75 -3.78 -12.86
CA ASP A 366 3.24 -3.43 -11.52
C ASP A 366 4.57 -4.11 -11.12
N SER A 367 5.01 -5.16 -11.83
CA SER A 367 6.31 -5.82 -11.60
C SER A 367 7.48 -5.21 -12.39
N ASP A 368 7.21 -4.40 -13.41
CA ASP A 368 8.23 -3.89 -14.35
C ASP A 368 8.97 -2.66 -13.80
N TYR A 369 8.39 -1.98 -12.81
CA TYR A 369 8.97 -0.82 -12.12
C TYR A 369 8.55 -0.77 -10.64
N SER A 370 9.30 -0.04 -9.81
CA SER A 370 9.08 0.06 -8.37
C SER A 370 9.59 1.39 -7.81
N ASN A 371 9.35 1.64 -6.51
CA ASN A 371 9.85 2.80 -5.77
C ASN A 371 9.61 4.12 -6.52
N VAL A 372 8.37 4.33 -6.98
CA VAL A 372 8.03 5.54 -7.72
C VAL A 372 8.06 6.71 -6.72
N THR A 373 8.79 7.77 -7.04
CA THR A 373 8.96 8.95 -6.18
C THR A 373 8.32 10.17 -6.81
N LEU A 374 7.52 10.90 -6.03
CA LEU A 374 7.09 12.26 -6.34
C LEU A 374 8.12 13.22 -5.72
N GLN A 375 8.77 14.01 -6.56
CA GLN A 375 9.79 14.98 -6.18
C GLN A 375 9.36 16.39 -6.55
N TYR A 376 9.83 17.39 -5.80
CA TYR A 376 9.78 18.78 -6.23
C TYR A 376 10.94 19.07 -7.23
N ALA A 377 10.86 20.18 -7.96
CA ALA A 377 11.83 20.54 -9.00
C ALA A 377 13.28 20.78 -8.52
N ASP A 378 13.53 20.87 -7.21
CA ASP A 378 14.86 20.91 -6.60
C ASP A 378 15.46 19.51 -6.30
N GLY A 379 14.71 18.44 -6.60
CA GLY A 379 15.09 17.05 -6.33
C GLY A 379 14.69 16.53 -4.94
N SER A 380 14.09 17.35 -4.08
CA SER A 380 13.56 16.88 -2.79
C SER A 380 12.39 15.92 -3.00
N THR A 381 12.41 14.76 -2.31
CA THR A 381 11.36 13.75 -2.42
C THR A 381 10.24 14.02 -1.44
N LEU A 382 9.01 14.20 -1.96
CA LEU A 382 7.80 14.51 -1.19
C LEU A 382 7.06 13.24 -0.75
N ALA A 383 7.03 12.23 -1.61
CA ALA A 383 6.41 10.93 -1.34
C ALA A 383 7.07 9.81 -2.17
N THR A 384 6.92 8.57 -1.70
CA THR A 384 7.28 7.35 -2.44
C THR A 384 6.11 6.39 -2.40
N ALA A 385 5.81 5.77 -3.54
CA ALA A 385 4.70 4.85 -3.73
C ALA A 385 5.16 3.62 -4.55
N GLN A 386 4.34 2.57 -4.55
CA GLN A 386 4.51 1.41 -5.42
C GLN A 386 3.36 1.38 -6.44
N PRO A 387 3.56 0.79 -7.62
CA PRO A 387 2.44 0.47 -8.50
C PRO A 387 1.52 -0.58 -7.88
N SER A 388 0.23 -0.44 -8.15
CA SER A 388 -0.82 -1.39 -7.81
C SER A 388 -1.99 -1.22 -8.77
N GLY A 389 -2.34 -2.26 -9.51
CA GLY A 389 -3.46 -2.26 -10.44
C GLY A 389 -3.33 -1.20 -11.54
N GLN A 390 -2.13 -1.05 -12.11
CA GLN A 390 -1.81 -0.03 -13.14
C GLN A 390 -1.89 1.44 -12.64
N THR A 391 -2.01 1.65 -11.32
CA THR A 391 -2.01 2.98 -10.68
C THR A 391 -0.85 3.16 -9.69
N VAL A 392 -0.48 4.41 -9.41
CA VAL A 392 0.51 4.80 -8.41
C VAL A 392 -0.07 5.94 -7.56
N THR A 393 -0.46 5.66 -6.31
CA THR A 393 -1.03 6.66 -5.39
C THR A 393 0.02 7.15 -4.40
N PHE A 394 0.39 8.43 -4.51
CA PHE A 394 1.15 9.17 -3.52
C PHE A 394 0.21 9.73 -2.46
N ASN A 395 0.40 9.33 -1.21
CA ASN A 395 -0.22 9.98 -0.04
C ASN A 395 0.87 10.76 0.71
N LEU A 396 0.75 12.08 0.79
CA LEU A 396 1.78 12.94 1.37
C LEU A 396 1.58 13.04 2.89
N ALA A 397 2.47 12.42 3.66
CA ALA A 397 2.44 12.45 5.14
C ALA A 397 2.57 13.88 5.71
N THR A 398 3.24 14.77 4.97
CA THR A 398 3.20 16.22 5.15
C THR A 398 2.71 16.83 3.83
N PRO A 399 1.52 17.43 3.77
CA PRO A 399 1.00 18.04 2.54
C PRO A 399 1.94 19.13 2.00
N TYR A 400 2.11 19.20 0.68
CA TYR A 400 2.98 20.19 0.05
C TYR A 400 2.23 21.50 -0.21
N PHE A 401 2.66 22.58 0.45
CA PHE A 401 2.07 23.91 0.34
C PHE A 401 2.53 24.66 -0.92
N ILE A 402 1.57 25.25 -1.62
CA ILE A 402 1.76 26.17 -2.74
C ILE A 402 1.05 27.47 -2.36
N ASP A 403 1.81 28.56 -2.25
CA ASP A 403 1.22 29.87 -1.93
C ASP A 403 0.36 30.40 -3.09
N LYS A 404 -0.56 31.31 -2.77
CA LYS A 404 -1.60 31.80 -3.68
C LYS A 404 -1.01 32.52 -4.90
N GLY A 405 -1.61 32.30 -6.06
CA GLY A 405 -1.10 32.80 -7.35
C GLY A 405 0.25 32.21 -7.79
N LEU A 406 0.83 31.24 -7.08
CA LEU A 406 2.09 30.60 -7.46
C LEU A 406 1.90 29.31 -8.25
N THR A 407 2.93 28.99 -9.02
CA THR A 407 3.09 27.77 -9.81
C THR A 407 4.23 26.92 -9.26
N LYS A 408 4.06 25.59 -9.25
CA LYS A 408 5.08 24.62 -8.81
C LYS A 408 5.17 23.44 -9.76
N ASP A 409 6.41 23.05 -10.05
CA ASP A 409 6.75 21.92 -10.91
C ASP A 409 7.13 20.70 -10.06
N PHE A 410 6.63 19.54 -10.48
CA PHE A 410 6.85 18.25 -9.83
C PHE A 410 7.43 17.26 -10.82
N ILE A 411 8.32 16.40 -10.33
CA ILE A 411 9.03 15.39 -11.12
C ILE A 411 8.63 14.02 -10.59
N VAL A 412 8.24 13.10 -11.48
CA VAL A 412 7.93 11.72 -11.13
C VAL A 412 9.04 10.84 -11.66
N LYS A 413 9.68 10.09 -10.76
CA LYS A 413 10.78 9.16 -11.09
C LYS A 413 10.42 7.74 -10.64
N ALA A 414 10.95 6.71 -11.30
CA ALA A 414 10.77 5.32 -10.89
C ALA A 414 12.05 4.52 -11.04
N LYS A 415 12.17 3.42 -10.28
CA LYS A 415 13.20 2.42 -10.48
C LYS A 415 12.68 1.37 -11.45
N ILE A 416 13.32 1.23 -12.60
CA ILE A 416 12.96 0.22 -13.61
C ILE A 416 13.56 -1.13 -13.22
N ILE A 417 12.74 -2.17 -13.23
CA ILE A 417 13.04 -3.53 -12.73
C ILE A 417 13.05 -4.58 -13.85
N GLY A 418 12.18 -4.42 -14.84
CA GLY A 418 12.04 -5.32 -15.98
C GLY A 418 11.07 -4.75 -17.00
N GLY A 419 10.47 -5.60 -17.84
CA GLY A 419 9.43 -5.18 -18.77
C GLY A 419 9.93 -4.65 -20.11
N THR A 420 11.00 -5.22 -20.66
CA THR A 420 11.55 -4.89 -21.99
C THR A 420 10.48 -4.67 -23.07
N THR A 421 10.67 -3.64 -23.90
CA THR A 421 9.76 -3.10 -24.94
C THR A 421 8.42 -2.54 -24.43
N LYS A 422 8.06 -2.75 -23.16
CA LYS A 422 6.85 -2.14 -22.59
C LYS A 422 7.06 -0.65 -22.35
N THR A 423 5.97 0.08 -22.20
CA THR A 423 5.97 1.53 -22.00
C THR A 423 5.40 1.92 -20.64
N ILE A 424 5.92 3.03 -20.10
CA ILE A 424 5.35 3.76 -18.98
C ILE A 424 4.95 5.15 -19.49
N ASN A 425 3.67 5.49 -19.35
CA ASN A 425 3.13 6.84 -19.55
C ASN A 425 2.23 7.15 -18.36
N PHE A 426 2.79 7.81 -17.34
CA PHE A 426 2.02 8.23 -16.18
C PHE A 426 1.22 9.50 -16.51
N VAL A 427 -0.09 9.43 -16.31
CA VAL A 427 -1.05 10.53 -16.48
C VAL A 427 -1.79 10.75 -15.17
N VAL A 428 -2.38 11.95 -14.96
CA VAL A 428 -3.46 12.10 -13.99
C VAL A 428 -4.78 11.84 -14.73
N TYR A 429 -5.46 10.74 -14.41
CA TYR A 429 -6.56 10.26 -15.24
C TYR A 429 -7.80 11.16 -15.11
N ASN A 430 -8.21 11.50 -13.89
CA ASN A 430 -9.35 12.38 -13.62
C ASN A 430 -8.96 13.60 -12.78
N ASN A 431 -9.76 14.66 -12.85
CA ASN A 431 -9.62 15.84 -11.99
C ASN A 431 -9.89 15.56 -10.49
N TYR A 432 -10.38 14.37 -10.15
CA TYR A 432 -10.56 13.87 -8.78
C TYR A 432 -9.58 12.73 -8.39
N ASP A 433 -8.52 12.51 -9.17
CA ASP A 433 -7.41 11.61 -8.79
C ASP A 433 -6.24 12.39 -8.13
N ILE A 434 -6.48 13.65 -7.79
CA ILE A 434 -5.58 14.54 -7.05
C ILE A 434 -6.38 15.26 -5.96
N ASP A 435 -5.80 15.44 -4.77
CA ASP A 435 -6.43 16.16 -3.65
C ASP A 435 -5.63 17.43 -3.35
N LEU A 436 -6.10 18.54 -3.92
CA LEU A 436 -5.64 19.90 -3.64
C LEU A 436 -6.66 20.57 -2.72
N ARG A 437 -6.23 21.01 -1.53
CA ARG A 437 -7.12 21.68 -0.56
C ARG A 437 -6.70 23.11 -0.30
N GLY A 438 -7.68 24.00 -0.18
CA GLY A 438 -7.44 25.38 0.27
C GLY A 438 -6.73 25.42 1.63
N ALA A 439 -5.71 26.25 1.76
CA ALA A 439 -4.85 26.29 2.95
C ALA A 439 -5.51 26.95 4.17
N SER A 440 -6.54 27.76 3.95
CA SER A 440 -7.36 28.38 5.01
C SER A 440 -8.71 27.69 5.15
N THR A 441 -9.33 27.28 4.03
CA THR A 441 -10.65 26.61 4.04
C THR A 441 -10.59 25.12 4.37
N ALA A 442 -9.45 24.47 4.12
CA ALA A 442 -9.26 23.01 4.15
C ALA A 442 -10.20 22.20 3.22
N VAL A 443 -10.89 22.86 2.30
CA VAL A 443 -11.82 22.26 1.33
C VAL A 443 -11.05 21.82 0.08
N SER A 444 -11.31 20.61 -0.41
CA SER A 444 -10.74 20.11 -1.67
C SER A 444 -11.36 20.84 -2.87
N VAL A 445 -10.52 21.29 -3.81
CA VAL A 445 -10.92 21.98 -5.04
C VAL A 445 -10.60 21.14 -6.28
N ILE A 446 -11.39 21.29 -7.33
CA ILE A 446 -11.22 20.53 -8.58
C ILE A 446 -10.29 21.30 -9.53
N PRO A 447 -9.12 20.76 -9.90
CA PRO A 447 -8.26 21.37 -10.91
C PRO A 447 -8.84 21.22 -12.33
N THR A 448 -8.57 22.20 -13.17
CA THR A 448 -8.77 22.11 -14.63
C THR A 448 -7.47 21.72 -15.33
N ALA A 449 -7.60 21.10 -16.52
CA ALA A 449 -6.45 20.81 -17.37
C ALA A 449 -5.92 22.10 -18.02
N ALA A 450 -4.60 22.19 -18.20
CA ALA A 450 -3.94 23.36 -18.77
C ALA A 450 -2.64 23.01 -19.51
N GLY A 451 -2.03 24.01 -20.15
CA GLY A 451 -0.80 23.86 -20.91
C GLY A 451 -1.08 23.24 -22.27
N SER A 452 -0.46 22.09 -22.56
CA SER A 452 -0.71 21.34 -23.79
C SER A 452 -1.97 20.47 -23.74
N ASP A 453 -2.49 20.17 -22.54
CA ASP A 453 -3.73 19.43 -22.33
C ASP A 453 -4.90 20.40 -22.09
N THR A 454 -6.02 20.18 -22.79
CA THR A 454 -7.27 20.95 -22.64
C THR A 454 -8.36 20.21 -21.85
N SER A 455 -8.11 18.94 -21.52
CA SER A 455 -9.01 18.09 -20.74
C SER A 455 -8.21 17.00 -20.01
N PHE A 456 -8.84 16.29 -19.09
CA PHE A 456 -8.26 15.08 -18.48
C PHE A 456 -8.53 13.87 -19.40
N PRO A 457 -7.63 12.88 -19.51
CA PRO A 457 -6.40 12.68 -18.73
C PRO A 457 -5.23 13.61 -19.09
N VAL A 458 -4.61 14.23 -18.08
CA VAL A 458 -3.45 15.14 -18.27
C VAL A 458 -2.16 14.34 -18.37
N GLY A 459 -1.40 14.54 -19.45
CA GLY A 459 -0.17 13.84 -19.79
C GLY A 459 -0.32 12.62 -20.71
N ASN A 460 -1.52 12.32 -21.20
CA ASN A 460 -1.75 11.22 -22.14
C ASN A 460 -1.05 11.50 -23.49
N GLY A 461 -0.23 10.56 -23.96
CA GLY A 461 0.58 10.74 -25.17
C GLY A 461 1.89 11.52 -24.97
N TYR A 462 2.11 12.11 -23.79
CA TYR A 462 3.32 12.87 -23.45
C TYR A 462 4.27 12.03 -22.58
N ASN A 463 5.58 12.27 -22.68
CA ASN A 463 6.60 11.60 -21.85
C ASN A 463 6.45 10.05 -21.83
N ILE A 464 6.12 9.43 -22.97
CA ILE A 464 6.04 7.97 -23.07
C ILE A 464 7.46 7.40 -23.02
N GLN A 465 7.78 6.70 -21.95
CA GLN A 465 9.08 6.06 -21.77
C GLN A 465 8.99 4.58 -22.13
N THR A 466 9.77 4.12 -23.10
CA THR A 466 9.92 2.68 -23.40
C THR A 466 10.95 2.09 -22.45
N ILE A 467 10.82 0.81 -22.10
CA ILE A 467 11.85 0.07 -21.38
C ILE A 467 12.75 -0.62 -22.41
N GLY A 468 14.01 -0.20 -22.47
CA GLY A 468 15.02 -0.69 -23.40
C GLY A 468 15.38 -2.15 -23.17
N SER A 469 15.73 -2.85 -24.26
CA SER A 469 16.16 -4.26 -24.26
C SER A 469 17.63 -4.46 -23.87
N GLY A 470 18.13 -3.56 -23.01
CA GLY A 470 19.54 -3.46 -22.65
C GLY A 470 20.49 -3.16 -23.83
N SER A 471 21.73 -2.89 -23.47
CA SER A 471 22.86 -2.76 -24.39
C SER A 471 24.12 -3.36 -23.75
N LEU A 472 25.15 -3.57 -24.56
CA LEU A 472 26.47 -3.97 -24.08
C LEU A 472 27.48 -2.91 -24.53
N SER A 473 28.55 -2.73 -23.76
CA SER A 473 29.74 -2.05 -24.23
C SER A 473 30.95 -2.99 -24.09
N LEU A 474 31.89 -2.86 -25.02
CA LEU A 474 33.16 -3.58 -25.04
C LEU A 474 34.29 -2.57 -25.22
N ALA A 475 35.33 -2.67 -24.40
CA ALA A 475 36.51 -1.82 -24.49
C ALA A 475 37.78 -2.59 -24.08
N LYS A 476 38.94 -2.17 -24.57
CA LYS A 476 40.22 -2.66 -24.07
C LYS A 476 40.43 -2.14 -22.63
N ALA A 477 40.80 -3.02 -21.71
CA ALA A 477 41.04 -2.63 -20.33
C ALA A 477 42.24 -1.67 -20.23
N SER A 478 42.20 -0.74 -19.28
CA SER A 478 43.31 0.18 -18.98
C SER A 478 44.56 -0.56 -18.49
N ASP A 479 44.38 -1.68 -17.79
CA ASP A 479 45.43 -2.60 -17.32
C ASP A 479 45.62 -3.82 -18.25
N SER A 480 45.18 -3.72 -19.51
CA SER A 480 45.55 -4.71 -20.54
C SER A 480 47.07 -4.72 -20.75
N ALA A 481 47.66 -5.91 -20.85
CA ALA A 481 49.11 -6.12 -20.84
C ALA A 481 49.86 -5.21 -21.84
N ILE A 482 50.91 -4.55 -21.38
CA ILE A 482 51.80 -3.67 -22.18
C ILE A 482 53.27 -4.11 -22.13
N SER A 483 53.62 -5.01 -21.22
CA SER A 483 55.00 -5.46 -21.01
C SER A 483 55.38 -6.50 -22.06
N ALA A 484 56.62 -6.41 -22.56
CA ALA A 484 57.19 -7.45 -23.39
C ALA A 484 57.37 -8.76 -22.60
N THR A 485 57.24 -9.89 -23.28
CA THR A 485 57.36 -11.24 -22.72
C THR A 485 58.66 -11.93 -23.15
N THR A 486 58.91 -13.16 -22.72
CA THR A 486 60.12 -13.93 -23.06
C THR A 486 59.78 -15.24 -23.80
N PRO A 487 60.70 -15.81 -24.61
CA PRO A 487 60.51 -17.11 -25.23
C PRO A 487 60.27 -18.20 -24.20
N GLY A 488 59.30 -19.09 -24.46
CA GLY A 488 58.91 -20.17 -23.53
C GLY A 488 58.03 -19.75 -22.35
N ALA A 489 57.68 -18.46 -22.20
CA ALA A 489 56.79 -18.02 -21.12
C ALA A 489 55.37 -18.59 -21.28
N THR A 490 54.84 -19.22 -20.23
CA THR A 490 53.52 -19.87 -20.24
C THR A 490 52.42 -19.01 -19.62
N ASN A 491 51.18 -19.17 -20.08
CA ASN A 491 49.99 -18.48 -19.54
C ASN A 491 50.11 -16.94 -19.53
N VAL A 492 50.76 -16.38 -20.54
CA VAL A 492 50.95 -14.94 -20.70
C VAL A 492 49.61 -14.31 -21.08
N ILE A 493 49.19 -13.27 -20.35
CA ILE A 493 48.05 -12.44 -20.72
C ILE A 493 48.42 -11.65 -21.98
N LEU A 494 47.77 -11.96 -23.09
CA LEU A 494 48.00 -11.31 -24.39
C LEU A 494 47.11 -10.07 -24.57
N ALA A 495 45.91 -10.08 -24.00
CA ALA A 495 45.06 -8.91 -23.90
C ALA A 495 44.00 -9.06 -22.79
N LYS A 496 43.54 -7.93 -22.28
CA LYS A 496 42.42 -7.80 -21.34
C LYS A 496 41.41 -6.76 -21.85
N PHE A 497 40.13 -7.07 -21.72
CA PHE A 497 39.00 -6.26 -22.16
C PHE A 497 37.97 -6.16 -21.02
N ILE A 498 37.17 -5.09 -21.04
CA ILE A 498 36.01 -4.91 -20.18
C ILE A 498 34.76 -5.01 -21.05
N ALA A 499 33.85 -5.89 -20.66
CA ALA A 499 32.49 -5.97 -21.18
C ALA A 499 31.52 -5.53 -20.08
N LYS A 500 30.65 -4.55 -20.36
CA LYS A 500 29.73 -3.99 -19.37
C LYS A 500 28.31 -3.91 -19.93
N PRO A 501 27.40 -4.83 -19.54
CA PRO A 501 25.98 -4.73 -19.89
C PRO A 501 25.33 -3.54 -19.20
N THR A 502 24.34 -2.96 -19.86
CA THR A 502 23.45 -1.93 -19.31
C THR A 502 22.02 -2.40 -19.57
N GLY A 503 21.10 -2.22 -18.61
CA GLY A 503 19.68 -2.49 -18.82
C GLY A 503 19.21 -3.94 -18.71
N GLU A 504 20.08 -4.96 -18.80
CA GLU A 504 19.82 -6.30 -18.24
C GLU A 504 21.11 -7.14 -18.11
N ASN A 505 21.02 -8.24 -17.35
CA ASN A 505 22.09 -9.23 -17.28
C ASN A 505 22.16 -10.00 -18.61
N MET A 506 23.37 -10.25 -19.09
CA MET A 506 23.62 -10.90 -20.38
C MET A 506 24.53 -12.11 -20.21
N GLU A 507 24.05 -13.27 -20.64
CA GLU A 507 24.82 -14.52 -20.67
C GLU A 507 25.67 -14.53 -21.96
N LEU A 508 27.00 -14.52 -21.81
CA LEU A 508 27.93 -14.47 -22.94
C LEU A 508 28.03 -15.84 -23.63
N ARG A 509 27.82 -15.91 -24.95
CA ARG A 509 27.73 -17.19 -25.69
C ARG A 509 28.76 -17.36 -26.78
N GLN A 510 28.99 -16.32 -27.58
CA GLN A 510 29.99 -16.34 -28.64
C GLN A 510 30.80 -15.05 -28.65
N ILE A 511 32.10 -15.22 -28.87
CA ILE A 511 33.04 -14.14 -29.16
C ILE A 511 33.73 -14.46 -30.49
N SER A 512 34.26 -13.45 -31.16
CA SER A 512 35.16 -13.64 -32.30
C SER A 512 36.47 -12.94 -32.04
N PHE A 513 37.60 -13.50 -32.48
CA PHE A 513 38.92 -12.86 -32.44
C PHE A 513 39.92 -13.59 -33.35
N TYR A 514 41.12 -13.04 -33.48
CA TYR A 514 42.31 -13.76 -33.95
C TYR A 514 43.55 -13.26 -33.20
N ILE A 515 44.71 -13.92 -33.36
CA ILE A 515 45.97 -13.48 -32.75
C ILE A 515 46.99 -13.20 -33.85
N ALA A 516 47.16 -11.93 -34.20
CA ALA A 516 48.14 -11.50 -35.19
C ALA A 516 49.57 -11.73 -34.69
N THR A 517 50.44 -12.20 -35.57
CA THR A 517 51.85 -12.54 -35.30
C THR A 517 52.77 -11.88 -36.33
N SER A 518 53.92 -11.35 -35.89
CA SER A 518 54.82 -10.59 -36.76
C SER A 518 55.49 -11.36 -37.91
N SER A 519 55.47 -12.70 -37.92
CA SER A 519 56.08 -13.50 -38.97
C SER A 519 55.44 -14.89 -39.13
N THR A 520 55.43 -15.38 -40.37
CA THR A 520 54.92 -16.71 -40.72
C THR A 520 55.77 -17.80 -40.07
N GLY A 521 55.15 -18.58 -39.16
CA GLY A 521 55.80 -19.72 -38.48
C GLY A 521 56.09 -19.49 -37.00
N ILE A 522 55.99 -18.26 -36.47
CA ILE A 522 56.11 -18.00 -35.03
C ILE A 522 54.72 -18.09 -34.38
N VAL A 523 54.38 -19.28 -33.91
CA VAL A 523 53.09 -19.60 -33.28
C VAL A 523 53.16 -19.39 -31.75
N LEU A 524 52.00 -19.29 -31.09
CA LEU A 524 51.88 -19.66 -29.68
C LEU A 524 52.02 -21.19 -29.53
N THR A 525 52.28 -21.66 -28.31
CA THR A 525 52.39 -23.09 -27.98
C THR A 525 51.35 -23.52 -26.95
N GLY A 526 51.10 -24.83 -26.84
CA GLY A 526 50.13 -25.39 -25.91
C GLY A 526 48.71 -24.92 -26.21
N THR A 527 48.10 -24.23 -25.24
CA THR A 527 46.69 -23.84 -25.24
C THR A 527 46.55 -22.33 -25.23
N VAL A 528 45.63 -21.81 -26.04
CA VAL A 528 45.09 -20.45 -25.91
C VAL A 528 43.80 -20.54 -25.10
N THR A 529 43.71 -19.73 -24.04
CA THR A 529 42.62 -19.75 -23.07
C THR A 529 41.95 -18.39 -23.05
N VAL A 530 40.61 -18.36 -23.01
CA VAL A 530 39.84 -17.15 -22.71
C VAL A 530 39.16 -17.32 -21.36
N ARG A 531 39.32 -16.31 -20.50
CA ARG A 531 38.69 -16.22 -19.19
C ARG A 531 37.66 -15.09 -19.15
N VAL A 532 36.61 -15.28 -18.37
CA VAL A 532 35.72 -14.20 -17.92
C VAL A 532 35.74 -14.18 -16.40
N ASN A 533 36.07 -13.03 -15.82
CA ASN A 533 36.23 -12.85 -14.38
C ASN A 533 37.11 -13.96 -13.73
N GLY A 534 38.21 -14.33 -14.39
CA GLY A 534 39.15 -15.37 -13.96
C GLY A 534 38.75 -16.82 -14.30
N SER A 535 37.47 -17.09 -14.54
CA SER A 535 36.97 -18.42 -14.90
C SER A 535 37.24 -18.73 -16.38
N THR A 536 37.83 -19.87 -16.70
CA THR A 536 38.01 -20.31 -18.09
C THR A 536 36.66 -20.55 -18.76
N VAL A 537 36.41 -19.90 -19.90
CA VAL A 537 35.17 -20.04 -20.68
C VAL A 537 35.40 -20.63 -22.06
N TYR A 538 36.63 -20.59 -22.59
CA TYR A 538 37.03 -21.24 -23.82
C TYR A 538 38.52 -21.60 -23.74
N SER A 539 38.89 -22.74 -24.33
CA SER A 539 40.27 -23.20 -24.42
C SER A 539 40.45 -24.05 -25.67
N SER A 540 41.47 -23.78 -26.47
CA SER A 540 41.80 -24.57 -27.66
C SER A 540 43.32 -24.65 -27.86
N ALA A 541 43.78 -25.64 -28.63
CA ALA A 541 45.18 -25.72 -29.02
C ALA A 541 45.60 -24.46 -29.77
N ALA A 542 46.81 -23.96 -29.52
CA ALA A 542 47.32 -22.74 -30.15
C ALA A 542 47.31 -22.78 -31.69
N SER A 543 47.48 -23.98 -32.28
CA SER A 543 47.37 -24.24 -33.72
C SER A 543 45.95 -24.15 -34.30
N GLY A 544 44.92 -24.10 -33.44
CA GLY A 544 43.51 -23.95 -33.81
C GLY A 544 43.00 -22.50 -33.73
N ILE A 545 43.87 -21.52 -33.50
CA ILE A 545 43.53 -20.09 -33.45
C ILE A 545 44.00 -19.41 -34.74
N GLY A 546 43.12 -18.64 -35.37
CA GLY A 546 43.47 -17.87 -36.56
C GLY A 546 44.55 -16.81 -36.28
N THR A 547 45.45 -16.59 -37.24
CA THR A 547 46.55 -15.61 -37.13
C THR A 547 46.42 -14.41 -38.08
N ALA A 548 45.55 -14.49 -39.09
CA ALA A 548 45.32 -13.43 -40.07
C ALA A 548 43.83 -13.22 -40.41
N SER A 549 42.91 -13.90 -39.74
CA SER A 549 41.47 -13.83 -40.02
C SER A 549 40.67 -14.17 -38.77
N VAL A 550 39.61 -13.39 -38.51
CA VAL A 550 38.69 -13.55 -37.38
C VAL A 550 38.07 -14.95 -37.37
N SER A 551 38.05 -15.59 -36.21
CA SER A 551 37.34 -16.85 -35.97
C SER A 551 36.31 -16.66 -34.86
N THR A 552 35.04 -16.96 -35.14
CA THR A 552 33.98 -17.00 -34.12
C THR A 552 34.05 -18.30 -33.34
N VAL A 553 34.07 -18.20 -32.02
CA VAL A 553 34.11 -19.34 -31.10
C VAL A 553 32.90 -19.33 -30.18
N THR A 554 32.28 -20.51 -30.00
CA THR A 554 31.26 -20.70 -28.97
C THR A 554 31.95 -21.07 -27.66
N LEU A 555 31.55 -20.43 -26.57
CA LEU A 555 32.14 -20.69 -25.26
C LEU A 555 31.71 -22.07 -24.72
N SER A 556 32.62 -22.73 -24.01
CA SER A 556 32.38 -24.02 -23.33
C SER A 556 31.52 -23.88 -22.07
N SER A 557 31.41 -22.67 -21.53
CA SER A 557 30.50 -22.28 -20.45
C SER A 557 30.05 -20.85 -20.67
N TYR A 558 28.79 -20.53 -20.40
CA TYR A 558 28.24 -19.20 -20.64
C TYR A 558 28.18 -18.38 -19.33
N PRO A 559 29.11 -17.43 -19.09
CA PRO A 559 29.11 -16.61 -17.88
C PRO A 559 28.02 -15.53 -17.95
N ILE A 560 27.43 -15.21 -16.81
CA ILE A 560 26.50 -14.08 -16.68
C ILE A 560 27.31 -12.80 -16.47
N LEU A 561 27.33 -11.94 -17.49
CA LEU A 561 27.75 -10.55 -17.37
C LEU A 561 26.63 -9.78 -16.63
N THR A 562 26.96 -9.10 -15.54
CA THR A 562 25.98 -8.43 -14.68
C THR A 562 25.78 -6.97 -15.10
N ALA A 563 24.52 -6.52 -15.17
CA ALA A 563 24.17 -5.16 -15.56
C ALA A 563 24.83 -4.11 -14.66
N GLY A 564 25.41 -3.08 -15.27
CA GLY A 564 26.13 -2.01 -14.57
C GLY A 564 27.51 -2.41 -14.03
N VAL A 565 27.90 -3.68 -14.10
CA VAL A 565 29.16 -4.20 -13.53
C VAL A 565 30.16 -4.53 -14.64
N ASP A 566 31.40 -4.07 -14.46
CA ASP A 566 32.50 -4.31 -15.40
C ASP A 566 32.95 -5.78 -15.31
N SER A 567 32.72 -6.54 -16.38
CA SER A 567 33.18 -7.93 -16.49
C SER A 567 34.48 -7.98 -17.29
N THR A 568 35.53 -8.54 -16.69
CA THR A 568 36.82 -8.72 -17.34
C THR A 568 36.79 -9.91 -18.28
N ILE A 569 37.19 -9.72 -19.54
CA ILE A 569 37.55 -10.77 -20.49
C ILE A 569 39.07 -10.77 -20.63
N THR A 570 39.73 -11.92 -20.50
CA THR A 570 41.19 -12.06 -20.60
C THR A 570 41.54 -13.15 -21.60
N VAL A 571 42.49 -12.89 -22.49
CA VAL A 571 43.01 -13.85 -23.46
C VAL A 571 44.45 -14.20 -23.07
N GLU A 572 44.71 -15.48 -22.86
CA GLU A 572 45.99 -16.05 -22.41
C GLU A 572 46.56 -17.01 -23.45
N GLY A 573 47.88 -17.08 -23.57
CA GLY A 573 48.57 -18.06 -24.40
C GLY A 573 50.02 -18.29 -23.93
N SER A 574 50.67 -19.33 -24.45
CA SER A 574 52.08 -19.61 -24.13
C SER A 574 52.99 -19.29 -25.32
N ILE A 575 54.12 -18.63 -25.06
CA ILE A 575 55.08 -18.17 -26.06
C ILE A 575 55.98 -19.33 -26.46
N ASN A 576 56.27 -19.50 -27.74
CA ASN A 576 57.19 -20.55 -28.19
C ASN A 576 58.61 -20.30 -27.65
N SER A 577 59.33 -21.35 -27.25
CA SER A 577 60.75 -21.27 -26.88
C SER A 577 61.64 -20.85 -28.06
N THR A 578 61.17 -20.99 -29.30
CA THR A 578 61.85 -20.50 -30.51
C THR A 578 61.49 -19.05 -30.88
N ALA A 579 60.73 -18.33 -30.05
CA ALA A 579 60.44 -16.92 -30.30
C ALA A 579 61.71 -16.05 -30.19
N THR A 580 61.73 -14.95 -30.93
CA THR A 580 62.87 -14.05 -31.11
C THR A 580 62.52 -12.61 -30.75
N VAL A 581 63.50 -11.71 -30.68
CA VAL A 581 63.25 -10.26 -30.46
C VAL A 581 62.47 -9.55 -31.58
N THR A 582 62.26 -10.22 -32.72
CA THR A 582 61.38 -9.75 -33.81
C THR A 582 59.96 -10.32 -33.72
N SER A 583 59.68 -11.15 -32.70
CA SER A 583 58.38 -11.76 -32.47
C SER A 583 57.45 -10.80 -31.72
N SER A 584 56.21 -10.70 -32.17
CA SER A 584 55.14 -10.04 -31.41
C SER A 584 53.81 -10.71 -31.65
N TYR A 585 52.90 -10.53 -30.69
CA TYR A 585 51.56 -11.09 -30.64
C TYR A 585 50.56 -9.97 -30.34
N GLN A 586 49.44 -9.92 -31.06
CA GLN A 586 48.33 -9.00 -30.75
C GLN A 586 47.01 -9.76 -30.87
N VAL A 587 46.20 -9.75 -29.81
CA VAL A 587 44.80 -10.17 -29.93
C VAL A 587 44.07 -9.12 -30.76
N LYS A 588 43.54 -9.51 -31.91
CA LYS A 588 42.96 -8.59 -32.89
C LYS A 588 41.49 -8.89 -33.14
N SER A 589 40.75 -7.81 -33.38
CA SER A 589 39.33 -7.80 -33.67
C SER A 589 38.53 -8.67 -32.70
N LEU A 590 38.75 -8.48 -31.38
CA LEU A 590 37.96 -9.19 -30.37
C LEU A 590 36.59 -8.54 -30.26
N ASP A 591 35.54 -9.29 -30.60
CA ASP A 591 34.15 -8.85 -30.61
C ASP A 591 33.26 -9.84 -29.84
N ILE A 592 32.14 -9.35 -29.30
CA ILE A 592 31.11 -10.18 -28.68
C ILE A 592 29.96 -10.29 -29.67
N VAL A 593 29.90 -11.42 -30.38
CA VAL A 593 28.98 -11.63 -31.52
C VAL A 593 27.70 -12.38 -31.13
N GLN A 594 27.62 -12.93 -29.90
CA GLN A 594 26.35 -13.43 -29.36
C GLN A 594 26.30 -13.38 -27.84
N VAL A 595 25.21 -12.79 -27.33
CA VAL A 595 24.75 -12.91 -25.95
C VAL A 595 23.33 -13.50 -25.93
N LYS A 596 22.97 -14.14 -24.81
CA LYS A 596 21.57 -14.29 -24.42
C LYS A 596 21.21 -13.19 -23.44
N ARG A 597 20.15 -12.44 -23.73
CA ARG A 597 19.52 -11.51 -22.79
C ARG A 597 18.67 -12.29 -21.80
N LEU A 598 18.88 -12.12 -20.49
CA LEU A 598 18.27 -12.97 -19.47
C LEU A 598 16.85 -12.54 -19.06
N THR A 599 16.53 -11.25 -19.16
CA THR A 599 15.18 -10.70 -18.98
C THR A 599 14.37 -10.82 -20.27
N THR A 600 14.97 -10.46 -21.40
CA THR A 600 14.28 -10.49 -22.72
C THR A 600 14.23 -11.89 -23.33
N ASN A 601 15.07 -12.82 -22.83
CA ASN A 601 15.12 -14.25 -23.17
C ASN A 601 15.42 -14.56 -24.65
N ASP A 602 15.97 -13.61 -25.40
CA ASP A 602 16.39 -13.77 -26.80
C ASP A 602 17.91 -13.94 -26.95
N LEU A 603 18.32 -14.42 -28.13
CA LEU A 603 19.70 -14.49 -28.58
C LEU A 603 19.94 -13.37 -29.58
N THR A 604 20.89 -12.49 -29.30
CA THR A 604 21.23 -11.36 -30.16
C THR A 604 22.73 -11.21 -30.30
N ASP A 605 23.16 -10.72 -31.46
CA ASP A 605 24.41 -9.98 -31.56
C ASP A 605 24.19 -8.62 -30.84
N PRO A 606 25.00 -8.24 -29.84
CA PRO A 606 24.90 -6.96 -29.15
C PRO A 606 25.55 -5.78 -29.92
N SER A 607 26.17 -6.03 -31.08
CA SER A 607 26.76 -5.03 -31.98
C SER A 607 27.78 -4.08 -31.33
N VAL A 608 28.60 -4.61 -30.41
CA VAL A 608 29.55 -3.78 -29.63
C VAL A 608 30.75 -3.28 -30.43
N GLY A 609 31.09 -3.98 -31.51
CA GLY A 609 32.20 -3.64 -32.40
C GLY A 609 33.54 -4.21 -31.93
N ALA A 610 34.30 -4.74 -32.88
CA ALA A 610 35.54 -5.43 -32.62
C ALA A 610 36.65 -4.50 -32.07
N VAL A 611 37.31 -4.92 -30.99
CA VAL A 611 38.36 -4.17 -30.29
C VAL A 611 39.70 -4.89 -30.40
N ASP A 612 40.75 -4.16 -30.79
CA ASP A 612 42.14 -4.66 -30.79
C ASP A 612 42.76 -4.56 -29.39
N GLY A 613 43.54 -5.57 -29.00
CA GLY A 613 44.43 -5.56 -27.84
C GLY A 613 45.70 -4.75 -28.08
N ASN A 614 46.55 -4.65 -27.05
CA ASN A 614 47.90 -4.08 -27.21
C ASN A 614 48.80 -5.05 -27.98
N LEU A 615 49.86 -4.52 -28.62
CA LEU A 615 50.92 -5.35 -29.20
C LEU A 615 51.89 -5.83 -28.10
N ILE A 616 52.00 -7.14 -27.91
CA ILE A 616 52.94 -7.76 -26.98
C ILE A 616 54.20 -8.16 -27.75
N ALA A 617 55.30 -7.45 -27.51
CA ALA A 617 56.62 -7.81 -28.05
C ALA A 617 57.28 -8.94 -27.25
N VAL A 618 58.22 -9.65 -27.86
CA VAL A 618 59.12 -10.59 -27.18
C VAL A 618 60.49 -9.95 -27.01
N ASN A 619 61.02 -9.99 -25.79
CA ASN A 619 62.40 -9.60 -25.48
C ASN A 619 63.31 -10.84 -25.45
N SER A 620 64.63 -10.63 -25.52
CA SER A 620 65.59 -11.69 -25.27
C SER A 620 65.46 -12.22 -23.84
N ALA A 621 65.58 -13.54 -23.68
CA ALA A 621 65.67 -14.14 -22.35
C ALA A 621 66.94 -13.66 -21.64
N SER A 622 66.82 -13.24 -20.38
CA SER A 622 67.95 -12.78 -19.56
C SER A 622 68.82 -13.97 -19.13
N LEU A 623 69.97 -14.13 -19.77
CA LEU A 623 70.91 -15.22 -19.48
C LEU A 623 71.60 -14.99 -18.14
N SER A 624 71.00 -15.50 -17.06
CA SER A 624 71.59 -15.48 -15.71
C SER A 624 72.67 -16.56 -15.60
N VAL A 625 73.87 -16.26 -16.12
CA VAL A 625 75.04 -17.13 -15.98
C VAL A 625 75.55 -17.07 -14.54
N THR A 626 75.08 -17.98 -13.70
CA THR A 626 75.75 -18.28 -12.43
C THR A 626 77.03 -19.06 -12.75
N THR A 627 78.18 -18.40 -12.65
CA THR A 627 79.47 -19.09 -12.58
C THR A 627 79.55 -19.88 -11.28
N LEU A 628 79.83 -21.18 -11.39
CA LEU A 628 80.05 -22.12 -10.28
C LEU A 628 81.40 -21.87 -9.58
#